data_AF-N1P2G4-F1
#
_entry.id   AF-N1P2G4-F1
#
_cell.length_a   1.000
_cell.length_b   1.000
_cell.length_c   1.000
_cell.angle_alpha   90.00
_cell.angle_beta   90.00
_cell.angle_gamma   90.00
#
_symmetry.space_group_name_H-M   'P 1'
#
loop_
_entity.id
_entity.type
_entity.pdbx_description
1 polymer ?
#
loop_
_entity_poly.entity_id
_entity_poly.type
_entity_poly.pdbx_seq_one_letter_code
_entity_poly.pdbx_strand_id
1 'polypeptide(L)'
;MGLSSIFGGGAPSQQKEAATTAKTTPNPIAKELKNQIAQELAVANATELVNKISENCFEKCLTSPYATRNDACIDQCLAKYMRSWNVISKAYISRIQNASASGEI
;
A
#
# COMPACT_ATOMS: atom_id res chain seq x y z
N MET A 1 -1.24 -23.22 -57.93
CA MET A 1 -1.60 -24.64 -58.06
C MET A 1 -0.97 -25.42 -56.91
N GLY A 2 -1.79 -25.90 -55.96
CA GLY A 2 -1.57 -27.00 -55.00
C GLY A 2 -0.35 -26.93 -54.06
N LEU A 3 -0.39 -27.35 -52.79
CA LEU A 3 -1.25 -28.36 -52.16
C LEU A 3 -1.42 -28.04 -50.66
N SER A 4 -2.65 -28.26 -50.18
CA SER A 4 -3.02 -28.27 -48.76
C SER A 4 -2.80 -29.64 -48.13
N SER A 5 -2.34 -29.66 -46.85
CA SER A 5 -2.49 -30.72 -45.83
C SER A 5 -2.21 -30.01 -44.48
N ILE A 6 -3.05 -29.85 -43.45
CA ILE A 6 -4.05 -30.68 -42.73
C ILE A 6 -3.46 -31.93 -42.03
N PHE A 7 -3.84 -32.06 -40.74
CA PHE A 7 -3.45 -33.03 -39.69
C PHE A 7 -2.09 -32.76 -39.00
N GLY A 8 -1.95 -32.61 -37.69
CA GLY A 8 -2.81 -32.99 -36.55
C GLY A 8 -1.97 -33.83 -35.58
N GLY A 9 -1.54 -33.26 -34.45
CA GLY A 9 -0.76 -33.99 -33.45
C GLY A 9 -0.37 -33.09 -32.27
N GLY A 10 -1.02 -33.29 -31.13
CA GLY A 10 -0.94 -32.43 -29.95
C GLY A 10 0.42 -32.45 -29.25
N ALA A 11 0.75 -31.29 -28.67
CA ALA A 11 1.76 -31.09 -27.64
C ALA A 11 1.46 -29.78 -26.90
N PRO A 12 1.96 -29.57 -25.67
CA PRO A 12 2.14 -30.51 -24.58
C PRO A 12 1.30 -30.10 -23.36
N SER A 13 1.05 -31.07 -22.49
CA SER A 13 0.51 -30.90 -21.15
C SER A 13 1.24 -29.77 -20.41
N GLN A 14 0.55 -28.66 -20.20
CA GLN A 14 0.90 -27.66 -19.20
C GLN A 14 0.60 -28.25 -17.82
N GLN A 15 1.57 -28.96 -17.26
CA GLN A 15 1.69 -29.13 -15.82
C GLN A 15 2.94 -28.41 -15.38
N LYS A 16 2.75 -27.18 -14.90
CA LYS A 16 3.64 -26.58 -13.92
C LYS A 16 2.74 -25.93 -12.88
N GLU A 17 2.44 -26.73 -11.86
CA GLU A 17 1.80 -26.26 -10.63
C GLU A 17 2.53 -25.01 -10.14
N ALA A 18 1.72 -23.98 -9.96
CA ALA A 18 2.13 -22.70 -9.45
C ALA A 18 2.71 -22.90 -8.05
N ALA A 19 3.96 -22.48 -7.88
CA ALA A 19 4.44 -22.06 -6.58
C ALA A 19 3.48 -20.98 -6.06
N THR A 20 2.69 -21.33 -5.05
CA THR A 20 1.87 -20.40 -4.26
C THR A 20 2.81 -19.47 -3.50
N THR A 21 3.39 -18.50 -4.21
CA THR A 21 3.89 -17.28 -3.60
C THR A 21 2.65 -16.52 -3.17
N ALA A 22 2.41 -16.50 -1.86
CA ALA A 22 1.47 -15.61 -1.22
C ALA A 22 1.80 -14.17 -1.67
N LYS A 23 1.11 -13.72 -2.71
CA LYS A 23 1.20 -12.37 -3.21
C LYS A 23 0.40 -11.54 -2.21
N THR A 24 1.09 -10.90 -1.28
CA THR A 24 0.56 -9.76 -0.55
C THR A 24 0.07 -8.77 -1.60
N THR A 25 -1.22 -8.82 -1.93
CA THR A 25 -1.84 -7.87 -2.83
C THR A 25 -1.67 -6.51 -2.17
N PRO A 26 -0.90 -5.56 -2.74
CA PRO A 26 -0.90 -4.20 -2.22
C PRO A 26 -2.33 -3.71 -2.37
N ASN A 27 -3.01 -3.50 -1.24
CA ASN A 27 -4.36 -2.97 -1.19
C ASN A 27 -4.38 -1.72 -2.08
N PRO A 28 -5.28 -1.59 -3.08
CA PRO A 28 -5.27 -0.46 -4.03
C PRO A 28 -5.22 0.91 -3.32
N ILE A 29 -5.83 0.99 -2.14
CA ILE A 29 -5.79 2.13 -1.23
C ILE A 29 -4.35 2.45 -0.80
N ALA A 30 -3.56 1.44 -0.41
CA ALA A 30 -2.16 1.63 -0.03
C ALA A 30 -1.31 2.15 -1.21
N LYS A 31 -1.58 1.69 -2.44
CA LYS A 31 -0.84 2.16 -3.63
C LYS A 31 -1.16 3.62 -3.94
N GLU A 32 -2.44 3.96 -3.98
CA GLU A 32 -2.90 5.34 -4.21
C GLU A 32 -2.37 6.28 -3.13
N LEU A 33 -2.42 5.82 -1.87
CA LEU A 33 -1.94 6.57 -0.74
C LEU A 33 -0.43 6.84 -0.83
N LYS A 34 0.37 5.82 -1.17
CA LYS A 34 1.82 6.00 -1.39
C LYS A 34 2.11 7.04 -2.46
N ASN A 35 1.33 7.08 -3.55
CA ASN A 35 1.52 8.04 -4.63
C ASN A 35 1.25 9.49 -4.18
N GLN A 36 0.14 9.71 -3.48
CA GLN A 36 -0.20 11.05 -2.96
C GLN A 36 0.84 11.56 -1.96
N ILE A 37 1.35 10.66 -1.12
CA ILE A 37 2.33 10.99 -0.08
C ILE A 37 3.70 11.26 -0.69
N ALA A 38 4.10 10.48 -1.71
CA ALA A 38 5.35 10.69 -2.46
C ALA A 38 5.40 12.03 -3.22
N GLN A 39 4.22 12.58 -3.56
CA GLN A 39 4.12 13.85 -4.27
C GLN A 39 4.24 15.08 -3.36
N GLU A 40 3.91 14.96 -2.07
CA GLU A 40 3.97 16.08 -1.11
C GLU A 40 5.16 16.05 -0.14
N LEU A 41 5.80 14.90 0.10
CA LEU A 41 6.92 14.75 1.03
C LEU A 41 7.95 13.76 0.47
N ALA A 42 9.24 13.91 0.81
CA ALA A 42 10.27 12.93 0.48
C ALA A 42 10.04 11.63 1.28
N VAL A 43 9.17 10.76 0.77
CA VAL A 43 8.79 9.52 1.45
C VAL A 43 9.87 8.48 1.25
N ALA A 44 10.93 8.57 2.06
CA ALA A 44 12.01 7.59 2.03
C ALA A 44 11.52 6.15 2.34
N ASN A 45 10.33 5.96 2.96
CA ASN A 45 9.73 4.65 3.19
C ASN A 45 8.20 4.66 3.24
N ALA A 46 7.55 4.68 2.07
CA ALA A 46 6.07 4.71 1.99
C ALA A 46 5.42 3.42 2.51
N THR A 47 6.19 2.34 2.60
CA THR A 47 5.79 1.07 3.19
C THR A 47 5.57 1.17 4.70
N GLU A 48 6.44 1.88 5.42
CA GLU A 48 6.33 2.00 6.88
C GLU A 48 5.06 2.73 7.28
N LEU A 49 4.71 3.79 6.55
CA LEU A 49 3.49 4.54 6.78
C LEU A 49 2.23 3.69 6.59
N VAL A 50 2.19 2.87 5.52
CA VAL A 50 1.08 1.94 5.29
C VAL A 50 0.99 0.89 6.40
N ASN A 51 2.13 0.37 6.88
CA ASN A 51 2.15 -0.58 7.99
C ASN A 51 1.57 0.06 9.26
N LYS A 52 2.01 1.28 9.60
CA LYS A 52 1.51 2.00 10.77
C LYS A 52 0.03 2.31 10.70
N ILE A 53 -0.48 2.71 9.54
CA ILE A 53 -1.92 2.91 9.32
C ILE A 53 -2.68 1.61 9.52
N SER A 54 -2.16 0.51 8.97
CA SER A 54 -2.80 -0.81 9.06
C SER A 54 -2.90 -1.27 10.51
N GLU A 55 -1.81 -1.17 11.28
CA GLU A 55 -1.78 -1.46 12.72
C GLU A 55 -2.79 -0.60 13.49
N ASN A 56 -2.74 0.72 13.30
CA ASN A 56 -3.58 1.66 14.05
C ASN A 56 -5.07 1.46 13.77
N CYS A 57 -5.44 1.28 12.50
CA CYS A 57 -6.83 1.12 12.12
C CYS A 57 -7.36 -0.28 12.45
N PHE A 58 -6.52 -1.32 12.39
CA PHE A 58 -6.90 -2.64 12.90
C PHE A 58 -7.26 -2.57 14.38
N GLU A 59 -6.37 -2.03 15.21
CA GLU A 59 -6.56 -1.95 16.66
C GLU A 59 -7.80 -1.12 17.05
N LYS A 60 -8.09 -0.04 16.32
CA LYS A 60 -9.22 0.85 16.63
C LYS A 60 -10.56 0.35 16.10
N CYS A 61 -10.58 -0.35 14.98
CA CYS A 61 -11.82 -0.65 14.27
C CYS A 61 -12.23 -2.11 14.30
N LEU A 62 -11.31 -3.04 14.56
CA LEU A 62 -11.60 -4.47 14.63
C LEU A 62 -11.43 -4.98 16.05
N THR A 63 -12.44 -5.68 16.54
CA THR A 63 -12.47 -6.27 17.88
C THR A 63 -12.65 -7.79 17.77
N SER A 64 -12.07 -8.54 18.71
CA SER A 64 -12.31 -9.98 18.83
C SER A 64 -13.83 -10.26 18.85
N PRO A 65 -14.34 -11.25 18.09
CA PRO A 65 -13.65 -12.34 17.42
C PRO A 65 -13.17 -12.06 15.97
N TYR A 66 -13.08 -10.79 15.56
CA TYR A 66 -12.62 -10.33 14.23
C TYR A 66 -13.46 -10.82 13.03
N ALA A 67 -14.60 -11.45 13.27
CA ALA A 67 -15.50 -11.93 12.22
C ALA A 67 -16.32 -10.79 11.58
N THR A 68 -16.54 -9.70 12.31
CA THR A 68 -17.35 -8.57 11.87
C THR A 68 -16.48 -7.49 11.24
N ARG A 69 -16.65 -7.26 9.94
CA ARG A 69 -15.98 -6.19 9.21
C ARG A 69 -16.67 -4.85 9.50
N ASN A 70 -15.88 -3.81 9.77
CA ASN A 70 -16.36 -2.45 10.01
C ASN A 70 -15.67 -1.45 9.07
N ASP A 71 -16.02 -1.54 7.78
CA ASP A 71 -15.37 -0.72 6.73
C ASP A 71 -15.53 0.78 6.99
N ALA A 72 -16.70 1.22 7.48
CA ALA A 72 -16.96 2.62 7.77
C ALA A 72 -15.97 3.17 8.83
N CYS A 73 -15.63 2.38 9.86
CA CYS A 73 -14.60 2.77 10.82
C CYS A 73 -13.22 2.83 10.15
N ILE A 74 -12.86 1.84 9.33
CA ILE A 74 -11.56 1.78 8.65
C ILE A 74 -11.37 2.99 7.74
N ASP A 75 -12.38 3.33 6.93
CA ASP A 75 -12.34 4.48 6.02
C ASP A 75 -12.17 5.79 6.80
N GLN A 76 -12.91 5.96 7.90
CA GLN A 76 -12.77 7.12 8.78
C GLN A 76 -11.39 7.18 9.46
N CYS A 77 -10.89 6.03 9.92
CA CYS A 77 -9.58 5.93 10.55
C CYS A 77 -8.48 6.36 9.60
N LEU A 78 -8.47 5.80 8.38
CA LEU A 78 -7.52 6.15 7.34
C LEU A 78 -7.55 7.65 7.02
N ALA A 79 -8.74 8.22 6.77
CA ALA A 79 -8.89 9.63 6.43
C ALA A 79 -8.37 10.55 7.55
N LYS A 80 -8.69 10.22 8.80
CA LYS A 80 -8.20 10.97 9.98
C LYS A 80 -6.70 10.85 10.14
N TYR A 81 -6.16 9.63 10.04
CA TYR A 81 -4.73 9.38 10.17
C TYR A 81 -3.95 10.19 9.15
N MET A 82 -4.38 10.17 7.88
CA MET A 82 -3.70 10.89 6.81
C MET A 82 -3.76 12.40 6.93
N ARG A 83 -4.91 12.95 7.36
CA ARG A 83 -5.01 14.37 7.68
C ARG A 83 -4.02 14.76 8.78
N SER A 84 -3.99 13.99 9.87
CA SER A 84 -3.08 14.25 10.99
C SER A 84 -1.62 14.13 10.57
N TRP A 85 -1.27 13.08 9.83
CA TRP A 85 0.08 12.85 9.32
C TRP A 85 0.56 14.02 8.46
N ASN A 86 -0.26 14.50 7.52
CA ASN A 86 0.08 15.63 6.64
C ASN A 86 0.36 16.92 7.42
N VAL A 87 -0.44 17.22 8.45
CA VAL A 87 -0.25 18.44 9.26
C VAL A 87 1.02 18.34 10.09
N ILE A 88 1.21 17.20 10.78
CA ILE A 88 2.35 16.98 11.67
C ILE A 88 3.65 16.91 10.88
N SER A 89 3.67 16.22 9.73
CA SER A 89 4.87 16.04 8.92
C SER A 89 5.39 17.36 8.35
N LYS A 90 4.49 18.23 7.85
CA LYS A 90 4.84 19.59 7.41
C LYS A 90 5.40 20.45 8.54
N ALA A 91 4.75 20.42 9.71
CA ALA A 91 5.23 21.15 10.88
C ALA A 91 6.61 20.68 11.34
N TYR A 92 6.84 19.36 11.37
CA TYR A 92 8.12 18.77 11.75
C TYR A 92 9.26 19.15 10.79
N ILE A 93 9.03 19.05 9.49
CA ILE A 93 10.02 19.46 8.48
C ILE A 93 10.35 20.95 8.60
N SER A 94 9.33 21.81 8.74
CA SER A 94 9.55 23.25 8.93
C SER A 94 10.39 23.55 10.17
N ARG A 95 10.18 22.81 11.26
CA ARG A 95 11.00 22.94 12.48
C ARG A 95 12.46 22.55 12.24
N ILE A 96 12.72 21.43 11.56
CA ILE A 96 14.09 20.99 11.25
C ILE A 96 14.79 22.01 10.36
N GLN A 97 14.13 22.47 9.30
CA GLN A 97 14.68 23.45 8.38
C GLN A 97 15.03 24.76 9.11
N ASN A 98 14.15 25.24 9.99
CA ASN A 98 14.43 26.42 10.80
C ASN A 98 15.60 26.21 11.75
N ALA A 99 15.66 25.08 12.46
CA ALA A 99 16.76 24.76 13.37
C ALA A 99 18.11 24.64 12.64
N SER A 100 18.11 24.08 11.42
CA SER A 100 19.30 23.98 10.58
C SER A 100 19.78 25.35 10.09
N ALA A 101 18.86 26.29 9.83
CA ALA A 101 19.19 27.65 9.41
C ALA A 101 19.74 28.51 10.56
N SER A 102 19.33 28.23 11.81
CA SER A 102 19.81 28.93 13.00
C SER A 102 21.11 28.33 13.59
N GLY A 103 21.69 27.29 12.99
CA GLY A 103 22.95 26.67 13.44
C GLY A 103 22.83 25.94 14.78
N GLU A 104 21.63 25.51 15.16
CA GLU A 104 21.36 24.81 16.43
C GLU A 104 21.37 23.27 16.26
N ILE A 105 21.85 22.78 15.10
CA ILE A 105 22.02 21.36 14.78
C ILE A 105 23.50 21.07 14.53
#